data_AF-A0A5E4TN76-F1
#
_entry.id   AF-A0A5E4TN76-F1
#
_cell.length_a   1.000
_cell.length_b   1.000
_cell.length_c   1.000
_cell.angle_alpha   90.00
_cell.angle_beta   90.00
_cell.angle_gamma   90.00
#
_symmetry.space_group_name_H-M   'P 1'
#
loop_
_entity.id
_entity.type
_entity.pdbx_description
1 polymer ?
#
loop_
_entity_poly.entity_id
_entity_poly.type
_entity_poly.pdbx_seq_one_letter_code
_entity_poly.pdbx_strand_id
1 'polypeptide(L)'
;MDDIEQRHRTVARLLIKLSGTTLARLAYATGITGNTISRWVHGDYCVLGAQGRDKLLAALGASTDGTNIRLAPRATGAAQPMFHITGLVQAERFATLAALTSSRFVAARETCQGQTLVSLVTDADGQTTALLIGPREALDEVYAELGIAMSPKRQREPAIGHYGAGGETARAQSHRF
;
A
#
# COMPACT_ATOMS: atom_id res chain seq x y z
N MET A 1 5.76 -22.27 -19.36
CA MET A 1 5.28 -20.88 -19.29
C MET A 1 6.43 -20.05 -18.78
N ASP A 2 6.74 -18.93 -19.43
CA ASP A 2 7.89 -18.09 -19.08
C ASP A 2 7.79 -17.63 -17.61
N ASP A 3 8.82 -17.87 -16.79
CA ASP A 3 8.87 -17.46 -15.38
C ASP A 3 8.65 -15.96 -15.21
N ILE A 4 9.08 -15.16 -16.20
CA ILE A 4 8.87 -13.72 -16.25
C ILE A 4 7.39 -13.41 -16.45
N GLU A 5 6.70 -14.10 -17.35
CA GLU A 5 5.28 -13.90 -17.57
C GLU A 5 4.46 -14.30 -16.33
N GLN A 6 4.83 -15.40 -15.67
CA GLN A 6 4.17 -15.82 -14.44
C GLN A 6 4.35 -14.82 -13.31
N ARG A 7 5.55 -14.24 -13.17
CA ARG A 7 5.82 -13.14 -12.24
C ARG A 7 4.92 -11.94 -12.55
N HIS A 8 4.86 -11.52 -13.82
CA HIS A 8 4.04 -10.38 -14.23
C HIS A 8 2.55 -10.58 -13.94
N ARG A 9 2.01 -11.77 -14.22
CA ARG A 9 0.63 -12.15 -13.89
C ARG A 9 0.39 -12.11 -12.39
N THR A 10 1.32 -12.66 -11.61
CA THR A 10 1.21 -12.71 -10.15
C THR A 10 1.22 -11.31 -9.53
N VAL A 11 2.12 -10.44 -9.98
CA VAL A 11 2.18 -9.05 -9.51
C VAL A 11 0.90 -8.29 -9.87
N ALA A 12 0.42 -8.38 -11.11
CA ALA A 12 -0.83 -7.75 -11.51
C ALA A 12 -2.02 -8.24 -10.66
N ARG A 13 -2.09 -9.54 -10.37
CA ARG A 13 -3.11 -10.14 -9.50
C ARG A 13 -3.08 -9.55 -8.08
N LEU A 14 -1.88 -9.42 -7.51
CA LEU A 14 -1.71 -8.88 -6.16
C LEU A 14 -2.08 -7.40 -6.12
N LEU A 15 -1.64 -6.61 -7.10
CA LEU A 15 -2.00 -5.19 -7.20
C LEU A 15 -3.52 -4.99 -7.31
N ILE A 16 -4.22 -5.80 -8.11
CA ILE A 16 -5.69 -5.76 -8.20
C ILE A 16 -6.33 -6.05 -6.83
N LYS A 17 -5.90 -7.13 -6.18
CA LYS A 17 -6.46 -7.57 -4.89
C LYS A 17 -6.21 -6.58 -3.75
N LEU A 18 -5.03 -5.97 -3.71
CA LEU A 18 -4.60 -5.09 -2.62
C LEU A 18 -5.14 -3.67 -2.78
N SER A 19 -5.24 -3.16 -4.02
CA SER A 19 -5.76 -1.81 -4.29
C SER A 19 -7.29 -1.74 -4.37
N GLY A 20 -7.96 -2.89 -4.48
CA GLY A 20 -9.40 -2.94 -4.72
C GLY A 20 -9.83 -2.41 -6.10
N THR A 21 -8.88 -2.23 -7.03
CA THR A 21 -9.19 -1.71 -8.37
C THR A 21 -10.07 -2.70 -9.14
N THR A 22 -11.21 -2.24 -9.63
CA THR A 22 -12.16 -3.08 -10.36
C THR A 22 -11.67 -3.36 -11.79
N LEU A 23 -12.04 -4.52 -12.34
CA LEU A 23 -11.75 -4.87 -13.74
C LEU A 23 -12.37 -3.86 -14.72
N ALA A 24 -13.53 -3.29 -14.40
CA ALA A 24 -14.16 -2.26 -15.23
C ALA A 24 -13.31 -0.99 -15.32
N ARG A 25 -12.73 -0.55 -14.20
CA ARG A 25 -11.83 0.61 -14.17
C ARG A 25 -10.54 0.36 -14.96
N LEU A 26 -9.97 -0.83 -14.83
CA LEU A 26 -8.80 -1.22 -15.60
C LEU A 26 -9.11 -1.31 -17.09
N ALA A 27 -10.27 -1.85 -17.46
CA ALA A 27 -10.67 -1.95 -18.85
C ALA A 27 -10.81 -0.57 -19.49
N TYR A 28 -11.43 0.36 -18.78
CA TYR A 28 -11.52 1.75 -19.22
C TYR A 28 -10.14 2.41 -19.38
N ALA A 29 -9.25 2.25 -18.39
CA ALA A 29 -7.93 2.90 -18.40
C ALA A 29 -6.97 2.33 -19.46
N THR A 30 -7.10 1.04 -19.80
CA THR A 30 -6.16 0.33 -20.68
C THR A 30 -6.69 0.11 -22.09
N GLY A 31 -8.01 0.18 -22.29
CA GLY A 31 -8.70 -0.26 -23.49
C GLY A 31 -8.75 -1.79 -23.66
N ILE A 32 -8.34 -2.56 -22.65
CA ILE A 32 -8.35 -4.03 -22.67
C ILE A 32 -9.64 -4.53 -22.02
N THR A 33 -10.34 -5.50 -22.62
CA THR A 33 -11.59 -5.97 -22.00
C THR A 33 -11.35 -6.60 -20.62
N GLY A 34 -12.29 -6.41 -19.69
CA GLY A 34 -12.20 -7.00 -18.35
C GLY A 34 -12.07 -8.53 -18.37
N ASN A 35 -12.68 -9.20 -19.36
CA ASN A 35 -12.54 -10.64 -19.55
C ASN A 35 -11.10 -11.02 -19.93
N THR A 36 -10.48 -10.30 -20.87
CA THR A 36 -9.08 -10.52 -21.25
C THR A 36 -8.14 -10.31 -20.06
N ILE A 37 -8.34 -9.23 -19.29
CA ILE A 37 -7.57 -8.96 -18.07
C ILE A 37 -7.72 -10.11 -17.08
N SER A 38 -8.95 -10.53 -16.80
CA SER A 38 -9.25 -11.64 -15.88
C SER A 38 -8.53 -12.92 -16.29
N ARG A 39 -8.73 -13.36 -17.54
CA ARG A 39 -8.13 -14.59 -18.08
C ARG A 39 -6.61 -14.58 -17.97
N TRP A 40 -5.97 -13.46 -18.35
CA TRP A 40 -4.51 -13.35 -18.27
C TRP A 40 -3.99 -13.39 -16.83
N VAL A 41 -4.61 -12.65 -15.91
CA VAL A 41 -4.23 -12.60 -14.48
C VAL A 41 -4.43 -13.94 -13.77
N HIS A 42 -5.43 -14.72 -14.20
CA HIS A 42 -5.74 -16.03 -13.62
C HIS A 42 -5.02 -17.21 -14.29
N GLY A 43 -4.25 -16.95 -15.34
CA GLY A 43 -3.41 -17.97 -15.97
C GLY A 43 -4.09 -18.79 -17.06
N ASP A 44 -5.29 -18.39 -17.48
CA ASP A 44 -5.96 -19.00 -18.62
C ASP A 44 -5.16 -18.74 -19.91
N TYR A 45 -5.40 -19.54 -20.96
CA TYR A 45 -4.82 -19.33 -22.29
C TYR A 45 -5.24 -17.96 -22.85
N CYS A 46 -4.45 -16.94 -22.55
CA CYS A 46 -4.62 -15.56 -22.95
C CYS A 46 -3.23 -14.90 -22.99
N VAL A 47 -2.96 -14.16 -24.05
CA VAL A 47 -1.71 -13.41 -24.22
C VAL A 47 -2.09 -11.94 -24.41
N LEU A 48 -1.64 -11.08 -23.51
CA LEU A 48 -1.84 -9.62 -23.62
C LEU A 48 -0.86 -8.96 -24.60
N GLY A 49 0.25 -9.62 -24.90
CA GLY A 49 1.41 -9.01 -25.57
C GLY A 49 2.13 -8.00 -24.66
N ALA A 50 3.34 -7.60 -25.06
CA ALA A 50 4.14 -6.65 -24.28
C ALA A 50 3.40 -5.32 -24.05
N GLN A 51 2.86 -4.72 -25.11
CA GLN A 51 2.14 -3.45 -25.00
C GLN A 51 0.91 -3.52 -24.09
N GLY A 52 0.11 -4.60 -24.18
CA GLY A 52 -1.07 -4.78 -23.32
C GLY A 52 -0.69 -4.98 -21.86
N ARG A 53 0.35 -5.78 -21.60
CA ARG A 53 0.92 -5.97 -20.27
C ARG A 53 1.42 -4.65 -19.68
N ASP A 54 2.18 -3.88 -20.45
CA ASP A 54 2.80 -2.64 -19.95
C ASP A 54 1.72 -1.59 -19.65
N LYS A 55 0.67 -1.49 -20.48
CA LYS A 55 -0.53 -0.67 -20.20
C LYS A 55 -1.24 -1.10 -18.92
N LEU A 56 -1.43 -2.40 -18.72
CA LEU A 56 -2.10 -2.93 -17.53
C LEU A 56 -1.30 -2.65 -16.26
N LEU A 57 0.02 -2.90 -16.28
CA LEU A 57 0.89 -2.58 -15.15
C LEU A 57 0.90 -1.08 -14.85
N ALA A 58 0.98 -0.23 -15.88
CA ALA A 58 0.92 1.22 -15.71
C ALA A 58 -0.40 1.68 -15.07
N ALA A 59 -1.54 1.11 -15.48
CA ALA A 59 -2.85 1.39 -14.88
C ALA A 59 -2.96 0.92 -13.42
N LEU A 60 -2.13 -0.04 -13.01
CA LEU A 60 -2.01 -0.52 -11.63
C LEU A 60 -0.93 0.23 -10.83
N GLY A 61 -0.29 1.25 -11.40
CA GLY A 61 0.77 2.01 -10.74
C GLY A 61 2.11 1.27 -10.68
N ALA A 62 2.41 0.44 -11.67
CA ALA A 62 3.66 -0.29 -11.79
C ALA A 62 4.27 -0.12 -13.19
N SER A 63 5.58 -0.32 -13.30
CA SER A 63 6.31 -0.33 -14.57
C SER A 63 7.17 -1.59 -14.67
N THR A 64 7.51 -1.98 -15.90
CA THR A 64 8.40 -3.11 -16.15
C THR A 64 9.46 -2.74 -17.19
N ASP A 65 10.67 -3.24 -17.01
CA ASP A 65 11.74 -3.20 -18.02
C ASP A 65 11.71 -4.43 -18.95
N GLY A 66 10.65 -5.24 -18.87
CA GLY A 66 10.49 -6.51 -19.54
C GLY A 66 10.89 -7.71 -18.68
N THR A 67 11.72 -7.50 -17.66
CA THR A 67 12.10 -8.53 -16.68
C THR A 67 11.57 -8.14 -15.30
N ASN A 68 12.05 -7.06 -14.73
CA ASN A 68 11.72 -6.63 -13.38
C ASN A 68 10.44 -5.79 -13.38
N ILE A 69 9.71 -5.82 -12.26
CA ILE A 69 8.61 -4.90 -12.00
C ILE A 69 9.01 -3.96 -10.88
N ARG A 70 8.71 -2.68 -11.07
CA ARG A 70 8.83 -1.63 -10.07
C ARG A 70 7.48 -0.96 -9.86
N LEU A 71 7.22 -0.52 -8.63
CA LEU A 71 6.10 0.39 -8.39
C LEU A 71 6.47 1.77 -8.96
N ALA A 72 5.52 2.43 -9.60
CA ALA A 72 5.76 3.72 -10.23
C ALA A 72 5.96 4.81 -9.17
N PRO A 73 6.93 5.73 -9.35
CA PRO A 73 7.09 6.88 -8.47
C PRO A 73 5.82 7.73 -8.39
N ARG A 74 5.57 8.30 -7.22
CA ARG A 74 4.45 9.22 -7.01
C ARG A 74 4.57 10.46 -7.92
N ALA A 75 3.69 10.56 -8.91
CA ALA A 75 3.36 11.83 -9.54
C ALA A 75 2.32 12.57 -8.68
N THR A 76 2.52 13.86 -8.44
CA THR A 76 1.54 14.74 -7.77
C THR A 76 0.22 14.72 -8.55
N GLY A 77 -0.86 14.20 -7.96
CA GLY A 77 -2.20 14.16 -8.57
C GLY A 77 -2.64 12.81 -9.18
N ALA A 78 -1.77 11.79 -9.24
CA ALA A 78 -2.18 10.45 -9.65
C ALA A 78 -2.91 9.69 -8.53
N ALA A 79 -3.95 8.92 -8.87
CA ALA A 79 -4.60 7.98 -7.96
C ALA A 79 -3.60 6.85 -7.62
N GLN A 80 -2.92 6.99 -6.49
CA GLN A 80 -1.90 6.06 -6.02
C GLN A 80 -2.53 4.70 -5.68
N PRO A 81 -1.80 3.58 -5.83
CA PRO A 81 -2.21 2.34 -5.21
C PRO A 81 -2.18 2.52 -3.69
N MET A 82 -3.37 2.56 -3.10
CA MET A 82 -3.59 2.53 -1.67
C MET A 82 -3.84 1.08 -1.27
N PHE A 83 -3.02 0.55 -0.38
CA PHE A 83 -3.14 -0.82 0.08
C PHE A 83 -3.77 -0.85 1.46
N HIS A 84 -5.01 -1.33 1.53
CA HIS A 84 -5.71 -1.50 2.79
C HIS A 84 -5.30 -2.82 3.44
N ILE A 85 -4.55 -2.74 4.52
CA ILE A 85 -4.10 -3.89 5.31
C ILE A 85 -4.97 -3.97 6.56
N THR A 86 -5.97 -4.84 6.57
CA THR A 86 -6.89 -4.99 7.71
C THR A 86 -6.68 -6.29 8.48
N GLY A 87 -5.74 -7.13 8.05
CA GLY A 87 -5.41 -8.41 8.69
C GLY A 87 -4.31 -9.16 7.95
N LEU A 88 -4.00 -10.36 8.47
CA LEU A 88 -2.87 -11.21 8.04
C LEU A 88 -2.89 -11.55 6.54
N VAL A 89 -4.06 -11.84 5.96
CA VAL A 89 -4.15 -12.21 4.55
C VAL A 89 -3.72 -11.07 3.63
N GLN A 90 -4.04 -9.82 3.98
CA GLN A 90 -3.60 -8.64 3.24
C GLN A 90 -2.10 -8.40 3.46
N ALA A 91 -1.62 -8.63 4.69
CA ALA A 91 -0.21 -8.56 5.03
C ALA A 91 0.64 -9.51 4.18
N GLU A 92 0.28 -10.79 4.10
CA GLU A 92 0.98 -11.81 3.31
C GLU A 92 0.99 -11.48 1.81
N ARG A 93 -0.15 -11.00 1.28
CA ARG A 93 -0.26 -10.58 -0.12
C ARG A 93 0.64 -9.39 -0.41
N PHE A 94 0.68 -8.42 0.50
CA PHE A 94 1.57 -7.28 0.38
C PHE A 94 3.03 -7.72 0.48
N ALA A 95 3.36 -8.64 1.38
CA ALA A 95 4.70 -9.18 1.52
C ALA A 95 5.17 -9.93 0.26
N THR A 96 4.28 -10.69 -0.35
CA THR A 96 4.56 -11.35 -1.63
C THR A 96 4.78 -10.33 -2.75
N LEU A 97 3.97 -9.26 -2.80
CA LEU A 97 4.15 -8.17 -3.77
C LEU A 97 5.49 -7.48 -3.56
N ALA A 98 5.88 -7.29 -2.30
CA ALA A 98 7.15 -6.72 -1.90
C ALA A 98 8.34 -7.55 -2.35
N ALA A 99 8.30 -8.88 -2.20
CA ALA A 99 9.37 -9.77 -2.66
C ALA A 99 9.49 -9.81 -4.20
N LEU A 100 8.37 -9.61 -4.91
CA LEU A 100 8.32 -9.70 -6.38
C LEU A 100 8.62 -8.38 -7.10
N THR A 101 8.63 -7.26 -6.38
CA THR A 101 8.98 -5.93 -6.89
C THR A 101 10.29 -5.51 -6.23
N SER A 102 11.26 -4.94 -6.95
CA SER A 102 12.57 -4.55 -6.37
C SER A 102 12.50 -3.33 -5.43
N SER A 103 11.47 -3.26 -4.58
CA SER A 103 11.12 -2.13 -3.73
C SER A 103 11.75 -2.33 -2.34
N ARG A 104 12.45 -1.31 -1.81
CA ARG A 104 12.96 -1.29 -0.44
C ARG A 104 12.05 -0.46 0.45
N PHE A 105 11.08 -1.13 1.06
CA PHE A 105 10.06 -0.51 1.90
C PHE A 105 10.71 0.17 3.13
N VAL A 106 10.43 1.45 3.35
CA VAL A 106 10.76 2.17 4.59
C VAL A 106 9.48 2.76 5.16
N ALA A 107 9.02 2.21 6.27
CA ALA A 107 7.83 2.72 6.94
C ALA A 107 8.09 4.11 7.55
N ALA A 108 7.33 5.10 7.10
CA ALA A 108 7.29 6.44 7.68
C ALA A 108 5.86 6.69 8.17
N ARG A 109 5.66 6.71 9.50
CA ARG A 109 4.35 7.02 10.10
C ARG A 109 3.94 8.44 9.73
N GLU A 110 2.70 8.63 9.27
CA GLU A 110 2.07 9.96 9.33
C GLU A 110 0.54 9.94 9.43
N THR A 111 0.06 10.83 10.32
CA THR A 111 -1.32 11.13 10.78
C THR A 111 -2.27 9.96 11.04
N CYS A 112 -2.50 9.71 12.33
CA CYS A 112 -3.71 9.06 12.84
C CYS A 112 -4.94 9.93 12.55
N GLN A 113 -5.77 9.57 11.57
CA GLN A 113 -7.19 9.93 11.63
C GLN A 113 -7.90 8.86 12.47
N GLY A 114 -7.72 8.92 13.80
CA GLY A 114 -8.19 7.87 14.71
C GLY A 114 -7.22 6.67 14.81
N GLN A 115 -7.67 5.45 14.49
CA GLN A 115 -6.90 4.20 14.64
C GLN A 115 -6.09 3.78 13.39
N THR A 116 -6.26 4.48 12.28
CA THR A 116 -5.66 4.10 10.99
C THR A 116 -4.32 4.79 10.80
N LEU A 117 -3.28 4.00 10.54
CA LEU A 117 -1.94 4.49 10.20
C LEU A 117 -1.75 4.54 8.69
N VAL A 118 -1.10 5.60 8.20
CA VAL A 118 -0.60 5.70 6.83
C VAL A 118 0.92 5.52 6.85
N SER A 119 1.41 4.57 6.07
CA SER A 119 2.85 4.34 5.91
C SER A 119 3.27 4.46 4.45
N LEU A 120 4.32 5.24 4.22
CA LEU A 120 4.88 5.48 2.90
C LEU A 120 5.73 4.27 2.49
N VAL A 121 5.52 3.74 1.29
CA VAL A 121 6.44 2.79 0.68
C VAL A 121 7.45 3.58 -0.15
N THR A 122 8.74 3.38 0.10
CA THR A 122 9.81 3.90 -0.75
C THR A 122 10.40 2.77 -1.60
N ASP A 123 10.89 3.10 -2.79
CA ASP A 123 11.72 2.18 -3.58
C ASP A 123 13.20 2.31 -3.21
N ALA A 124 14.06 1.51 -3.84
CA ALA A 124 15.51 1.54 -3.60
C ALA A 124 16.17 2.89 -3.94
N ASP A 125 15.50 3.72 -4.76
CA ASP A 125 15.93 5.05 -5.18
C ASP A 125 15.36 6.16 -4.26
N GLY A 126 14.65 5.78 -3.20
CA GLY A 126 14.09 6.67 -2.18
C GLY A 126 12.79 7.38 -2.60
N GLN A 127 12.19 7.01 -3.73
CA GLN A 127 10.93 7.58 -4.19
C GLN A 127 9.76 6.95 -3.47
N THR A 128 8.79 7.75 -3.03
CA THR A 128 7.53 7.22 -2.49
C THR A 128 6.71 6.62 -3.62
N THR A 129 6.28 5.37 -3.48
CA THR A 129 5.56 4.63 -4.53
C THR A 129 4.16 4.15 -4.11
N ALA A 130 3.87 4.00 -2.82
CA ALA A 130 2.54 3.59 -2.33
C ALA A 130 2.22 4.05 -0.91
N LEU A 131 0.95 3.92 -0.53
CA LEU A 131 0.44 4.13 0.83
C LEU A 131 -0.12 2.82 1.39
N LEU A 132 0.34 2.43 2.58
CA LEU A 132 -0.26 1.36 3.38
C LEU A 132 -1.22 1.98 4.40
N ILE A 133 -2.44 1.46 4.46
CA ILE A 133 -3.51 1.97 5.31
C ILE A 133 -4.05 0.81 6.14
N GLY A 134 -3.95 0.87 7.47
CA GLY A 134 -4.38 -0.24 8.33
C GLY A 134 -4.37 0.10 9.82
N PRO A 135 -4.98 -0.76 10.68
CA PRO A 135 -4.80 -0.67 12.12
C PRO A 135 -3.34 -0.92 12.47
N ARG A 136 -2.91 -0.39 13.61
CA ARG A 136 -1.51 -0.42 14.01
C ARG A 136 -0.97 -1.83 14.14
N GLU A 137 -1.75 -2.73 14.72
CA GLU A 137 -1.39 -4.12 14.96
C GLU A 137 -1.09 -4.84 13.64
N ALA A 138 -1.95 -4.65 12.63
CA ALA A 138 -1.76 -5.26 11.32
C ALA A 138 -0.55 -4.70 10.56
N LEU A 139 -0.23 -3.41 10.73
CA LEU A 139 0.96 -2.83 10.11
C LEU A 139 2.25 -3.23 10.83
N ASP A 140 2.23 -3.33 12.15
CA ASP A 140 3.39 -3.74 12.95
C ASP A 140 3.77 -5.21 12.61
N GLU A 141 2.78 -6.10 12.38
CA GLU A 141 3.00 -7.46 11.86
C GLU A 141 3.63 -7.45 10.45
N VAL A 142 3.12 -6.63 9.53
CA VAL A 142 3.70 -6.47 8.19
C VAL A 142 5.16 -6.02 8.26
N TYR A 143 5.48 -5.07 9.12
CA TYR A 143 6.85 -4.57 9.23
C TYR A 143 7.81 -5.62 9.80
N ALA A 144 7.36 -6.39 10.78
CA ALA A 144 8.15 -7.47 11.37
C ALA A 144 8.45 -8.56 10.34
N GLU A 145 7.42 -9.04 9.63
CA GLU A 145 7.55 -10.10 8.63
C GLU A 145 8.44 -9.69 7.45
N LEU A 146 8.37 -8.42 7.06
CA LEU A 146 9.13 -7.90 5.93
C LEU A 146 10.50 -7.32 6.29
N GLY A 147 10.88 -7.35 7.57
CA GLY A 147 12.12 -6.73 8.05
C GLY A 147 12.19 -5.22 7.74
N ILE A 148 11.04 -4.55 7.69
CA ILE A 148 10.94 -3.13 7.33
C ILE A 148 11.44 -2.30 8.50
N ALA A 149 12.57 -1.63 8.31
CA ALA A 149 13.08 -0.69 9.29
C ALA A 149 12.17 0.54 9.37
N MET A 150 11.65 0.80 10.57
CA MET A 150 10.93 2.04 10.87
C MET A 150 11.90 3.22 10.82
N SER A 151 11.52 4.29 10.11
CA SER A 151 12.37 5.49 10.08
C SER A 151 12.47 6.13 11.48
N PRO A 152 13.67 6.30 12.05
CA PRO A 152 13.85 6.84 13.41
C PRO A 152 13.45 8.32 13.49
N LYS A 153 13.47 9.05 12.37
CA LYS A 153 13.14 10.49 12.33
C LYS A 153 11.64 10.80 12.43
N ARG A 154 10.74 9.80 12.37
CA ARG A 154 9.28 9.97 12.52
C ARG A 154 8.67 9.06 13.61
N GLN A 155 9.49 8.51 14.50
CA GLN A 155 9.05 7.92 15.75
C GLN A 155 8.84 9.03 16.81
N ARG A 156 7.68 9.68 16.84
CA ARG A 156 7.16 10.50 17.98
C ARG A 156 5.74 10.95 17.60
N GLU A 157 4.70 10.86 18.41
CA GLU A 157 4.60 10.78 19.88
C GLU A 157 4.06 9.42 20.40
N PRO A 158 4.55 8.92 21.55
CA PRO A 158 3.72 8.07 22.39
C PRO A 158 2.58 8.92 22.96
N ALA A 159 1.33 8.49 22.76
CA ALA A 159 0.21 8.98 23.54
C ALA A 159 0.41 8.55 25.00
N ILE A 160 1.16 9.36 25.75
CA ILE A 160 1.22 9.23 27.20
C ILE A 160 -0.16 9.63 27.71
N GLY A 161 -0.82 8.66 28.32
CA GLY A 161 -2.18 8.79 28.82
C GLY A 161 -2.37 9.95 29.79
N HIS A 162 -3.54 10.56 29.69
CA HIS A 162 -4.16 11.27 30.80
C HIS A 162 -5.57 10.73 30.96
N TYR A 163 -5.70 9.62 31.69
CA TYR A 163 -6.95 9.23 32.33
C TYR A 163 -6.78 9.39 33.84
N GLY A 164 -7.47 10.43 34.37
CA GLY A 164 -8.18 10.38 35.64
C GLY A 164 -7.43 10.74 36.93
N ALA A 165 -7.79 11.90 37.51
CA ALA A 165 -8.08 12.01 38.96
C ALA A 165 -8.82 13.33 39.27
N GLY A 166 -10.03 13.22 39.84
CA GLY A 166 -10.77 14.18 40.69
C GLY A 166 -11.03 15.59 40.13
N GLY A 167 -12.24 16.06 39.87
CA GLY A 167 -13.44 15.92 40.69
C GLY A 167 -13.40 16.85 41.91
N GLU A 168 -13.78 18.13 41.75
CA GLU A 168 -14.64 18.82 42.72
C GLU A 168 -15.08 20.22 42.24
N THR A 169 -16.38 20.43 42.31
CA THR A 169 -17.15 21.67 42.12
C THR A 169 -17.09 22.57 43.37
N ALA A 170 -16.87 23.89 43.22
CA ALA A 170 -17.48 24.99 44.01
C ALA A 170 -16.77 26.32 43.66
N ARG A 171 -17.40 27.30 42.99
CA ARG A 171 -18.37 28.30 43.47
C ARG A 171 -17.78 29.39 44.40
N ALA A 172 -17.59 30.58 43.81
CA ALA A 172 -17.83 31.95 44.31
C ALA A 172 -17.14 32.52 45.59
N GLN A 173 -16.70 33.78 45.41
CA GLN A 173 -16.70 34.94 46.33
C GLN A 173 -15.47 35.26 47.24
N SER A 174 -14.93 36.47 46.99
CA SER A 174 -14.63 37.56 47.95
C SER A 174 -13.22 37.74 48.58
N HIS A 175 -12.63 38.90 48.21
CA HIS A 175 -11.88 39.92 49.00
C HIS A 175 -10.36 39.85 49.33
N ARG A 176 -9.78 41.07 49.24
CA ARG A 176 -8.48 41.64 49.65
C ARG A 176 -7.36 41.49 48.60
N PHE A 177 -6.66 42.55 48.18
CA PHE A 177 -6.20 43.75 48.89
C PHE A 177 -6.59 45.07 48.20
#